data_AF-A0A967U2Z2-F1
#
_entry.id   AF-A0A967U2Z2-F1
#
_cell.length_a   1.000
_cell.length_b   1.000
_cell.length_c   1.000
_cell.angle_alpha   90.00
_cell.angle_beta   90.00
_cell.angle_gamma   90.00
#
_symmetry.space_group_name_H-M   'P 1'
#
loop_
_entity.id
_entity.type
_entity.pdbx_description
1 polymer ?
#
loop_
_entity_poly.entity_id
_entity_poly.type
_entity_poly.pdbx_seq_one_letter_code
_entity_poly.pdbx_strand_id
1 'polypeptide(L)' 'ATPAPLEPGDGDVELLERLAEARAALESEIARRIVGQRRIVEGLLTALLADGHALLVGVPGLAKTLLISTLAEAL' A
#
# COMPACT_ATOMS: atom_id res chain seq x y z
N ALA A 1 18.06 -19.76 -12.48
CA ALA A 1 18.70 -20.12 -11.21
C ALA A 1 17.73 -19.77 -10.09
N THR A 2 17.29 -20.73 -9.30
CA THR A 2 16.49 -20.45 -8.09
C THR A 2 17.42 -19.81 -7.07
N PRO A 3 17.15 -18.60 -6.56
CA PRO A 3 17.99 -18.03 -5.52
C PRO A 3 17.96 -18.94 -4.29
N ALA A 4 19.13 -19.13 -3.67
CA ALA A 4 19.25 -19.84 -2.40
C ALA A 4 18.43 -19.12 -1.32
N PRO A 5 17.95 -19.81 -0.27
CA PRO A 5 17.26 -19.16 0.83
C PRO A 5 18.18 -18.09 1.45
N LEU A 6 17.72 -16.84 1.44
CA LEU A 6 18.38 -15.76 2.16
C LEU A 6 18.03 -15.96 3.63
N GLU A 7 19.01 -16.34 4.46
CA GLU A 7 18.85 -16.26 5.92
C GLU A 7 18.65 -14.77 6.24
N PRO A 8 17.49 -14.34 6.76
CA PRO A 8 17.24 -12.93 7.01
C PRO A 8 18.23 -12.43 8.05
N GLY A 9 18.97 -11.36 7.73
CA GLY A 9 19.82 -10.71 8.70
C GLY A 9 18.97 -10.00 9.77
N ASP A 10 19.50 -9.82 10.98
CA ASP A 10 18.77 -9.11 12.06
C ASP A 10 18.24 -7.73 11.60
N GLY A 11 18.96 -7.05 10.71
CA GLY A 11 18.52 -5.77 10.13
C GLY A 11 17.38 -5.87 9.10
N ASP A 12 17.22 -7.01 8.42
CA ASP A 12 16.11 -7.22 7.48
C ASP A 12 14.79 -7.37 8.23
N VAL A 13 14.81 -8.05 9.37
CA VAL A 13 13.64 -8.21 10.24
C VAL A 13 13.20 -6.85 10.78
N GLU A 14 14.14 -6.04 11.30
CA GLU A 14 13.83 -4.69 11.79
C GLU A 14 13.28 -3.78 10.68
N LEU A 15 13.83 -3.87 9.46
CA LEU A 15 13.33 -3.10 8.32
C LEU A 15 11.89 -3.51 7.94
N LEU A 16 11.59 -4.81 7.96
CA LEU A 16 10.25 -5.33 7.69
C LEU A 16 9.23 -4.87 8.73
N GLU A 17 9.61 -4.85 10.02
CA GLU A 17 8.75 -4.35 11.10
C GLU A 17 8.43 -2.87 10.88
N ARG A 18 9.43 -2.04 10.61
CA ARG A 18 9.24 -0.61 10.32
C ARG A 18 8.37 -0.37 9.10
N LEU A 19 8.53 -1.18 8.05
CA LEU A 19 7.68 -1.12 6.86
C LEU A 19 6.23 -1.49 7.18
N ALA A 20 6.01 -2.53 7.99
CA ALA A 20 4.68 -2.96 8.40
C ALA A 20 3.96 -1.87 9.22
N GLU A 21 4.67 -1.22 10.14
CA GLU A 21 4.16 -0.09 10.93
C GLU A 21 3.80 1.11 10.05
N ALA A 22 4.71 1.52 9.16
CA ALA A 22 4.47 2.62 8.23
C ALA A 22 3.27 2.34 7.31
N ARG A 23 3.16 1.12 6.80
CA ARG A 23 2.02 0.66 6.00
C ARG A 23 0.71 0.75 6.78
N ALA A 24 0.69 0.29 8.03
CA ALA A 24 -0.50 0.33 8.87
C ALA A 24 -0.93 1.78 9.20
N ALA A 25 0.03 2.67 9.47
CA ALA A 25 -0.24 4.08 9.70
C ALA A 25 -0.86 4.74 8.45
N LEU A 26 -0.31 4.47 7.28
CA LEU A 26 -0.82 4.97 6.00
C LEU A 26 -2.23 4.47 5.69
N GLU A 27 -2.50 3.17 5.89
CA GLU A 27 -3.84 2.60 5.74
C GLU A 27 -4.85 3.26 6.69
N SER A 28 -4.45 3.56 7.92
CA SER A 28 -5.28 4.25 8.90
C SER A 28 -5.64 5.68 8.48
N GLU A 29 -4.68 6.45 7.96
CA GLU A 29 -4.95 7.80 7.45
C GLU A 29 -5.91 7.78 6.26
N ILE A 30 -5.71 6.85 5.32
CA ILE A 30 -6.59 6.69 4.16
C ILE A 30 -8.01 6.30 4.60
N ALA A 31 -8.14 5.42 5.59
CA ALA A 31 -9.43 4.95 6.10
C ALA A 31 -10.29 6.07 6.73
N ARG A 32 -9.70 7.21 7.12
CA ARG A 32 -10.45 8.37 7.63
C ARG A 32 -11.33 9.02 6.58
N ARG A 33 -10.97 8.92 5.29
CA ARG A 33 -11.73 9.51 4.16
C ARG A 33 -12.32 8.47 3.22
N ILE A 34 -11.72 7.28 3.15
CA ILE A 34 -12.11 6.21 2.23
C ILE A 34 -12.71 5.05 3.00
N VAL A 35 -14.01 4.79 2.79
CA VAL A 35 -14.74 3.69 3.43
C VAL A 35 -14.99 2.56 2.44
N GLY A 36 -14.81 1.31 2.87
CA GLY A 36 -15.19 0.11 2.10
C GLY A 36 -14.23 -0.28 0.96
N GLN A 37 -13.11 0.44 0.76
CA GLN A 37 -12.15 0.19 -0.34
C GLN A 37 -10.83 -0.44 0.11
N ARG A 38 -10.81 -1.17 1.23
CA ARG A 38 -9.57 -1.69 1.85
C ARG A 38 -8.70 -2.49 0.87
N ARG A 39 -9.29 -3.41 0.12
CA ARG A 39 -8.56 -4.23 -0.88
C ARG A 39 -7.93 -3.41 -1.99
N ILE A 40 -8.57 -2.31 -2.41
CA ILE A 40 -7.99 -1.43 -3.44
C ILE A 40 -6.79 -0.68 -2.87
N VAL A 41 -6.89 -0.18 -1.63
CA VAL A 41 -5.77 0.47 -0.93
C VAL A 41 -4.60 -0.51 -0.78
N GLU A 42 -4.85 -1.72 -0.30
CA GLU A 42 -3.83 -2.78 -0.18
C GLU A 42 -3.11 -3.03 -1.52
N GLY A 43 -3.86 -3.11 -2.62
CA GLY A 43 -3.30 -3.30 -3.97
C GLY A 43 -2.51 -2.10 -4.48
N LEU A 44 -2.95 -0.87 -4.20
CA LEU A 44 -2.23 0.36 -4.56
C LEU A 44 -0.90 0.46 -3.81
N LEU A 45 -0.89 0.18 -2.51
CA LEU A 45 0.33 0.14 -1.71
C LEU A 45 1.29 -0.94 -2.19
N THR A 46 0.76 -2.11 -2.54
CA THR A 46 1.56 -3.20 -3.11
C THR A 46 2.22 -2.78 -4.42
N ALA A 47 1.47 -2.14 -5.33
CA ALA A 47 2.01 -1.63 -6.58
C ALA A 47 3.10 -0.58 -6.33
N LEU A 48 2.85 0.39 -5.45
CA LEU A 48 3.82 1.45 -5.13
C LEU A 48 5.13 0.89 -4.55
N LEU A 49 5.04 -0.03 -3.58
CA LEU A 49 6.21 -0.66 -2.94
C LEU A 49 6.99 -1.57 -3.89
N ALA A 50 6.34 -2.10 -4.92
CA ALA A 50 6.94 -2.95 -5.94
C ALA A 50 7.42 -2.18 -7.18
N ASP A 51 7.40 -0.84 -7.16
CA ASP A 51 7.68 0.02 -8.33
C ASP A 51 6.80 -0.33 -9.55
N GLY A 52 5.57 -0.75 -9.26
CA GLY A 52 4.55 -1.16 -10.21
C GLY A 52 3.54 -0.06 -10.53
N HIS A 53 2.64 -0.37 -11.45
CA HIS A 53 1.59 0.55 -11.91
C HIS A 53 0.21 -0.07 -11.67
N ALA A 54 -0.77 0.76 -11.31
CA ALA A 54 -2.15 0.33 -11.09
C ALA A 54 -3.13 1.19 -11.91
N LEU A 55 -4.16 0.54 -12.46
CA LEU A 55 -5.24 1.21 -13.20
C LEU A 55 -6.56 1.04 -12.43
N LEU A 56 -7.20 2.17 -12.08
CA LEU A 56 -8.47 2.19 -11.34
C LEU A 56 -9.65 2.28 -12.30
N VAL A 57 -10.28 1.14 -12.59
CA VAL A 57 -11.46 1.04 -13.45
C VAL A 57 -12.73 0.85 -12.62
N GLY A 58 -13.81 1.54 -12.98
CA GLY A 58 -15.11 1.38 -12.33
C GLY A 58 -16.12 2.43 -12.81
N VAL A 59 -17.35 2.33 -12.34
CA VAL A 59 -18.40 3.31 -12.68
C VAL A 59 -18.15 4.69 -12.03
N PRO A 60 -18.77 5.77 -12.53
CA PRO A 60 -18.70 7.08 -11.90
C PRO A 60 -19.22 7.05 -10.45
N GLY A 61 -18.65 7.88 -9.58
CA GLY A 61 -19.10 8.03 -8.19
C GLY A 61 -18.46 7.08 -7.16
N LEU A 62 -17.60 6.13 -7.56
CA LEU A 62 -16.92 5.22 -6.62
C LEU A 62 -15.66 5.79 -5.95
N ALA A 63 -15.63 7.10 -5.71
CA ALA A 63 -14.55 7.79 -5.01
C ALA A 63 -13.14 7.55 -5.58
N LYS A 64 -12.98 7.12 -6.85
CA LYS A 64 -11.66 6.84 -7.47
C LYS A 64 -10.71 8.03 -7.41
N THR A 65 -11.20 9.23 -7.70
CA THR A 65 -10.42 10.46 -7.63
C THR A 65 -10.06 10.80 -6.18
N LEU A 66 -11.02 10.69 -5.26
CA LEU A 66 -10.81 10.95 -3.84
C LEU A 66 -9.81 9.97 -3.22
N LEU A 67 -9.84 8.70 -3.65
CA LEU A 67 -8.91 7.66 -3.22
C LEU A 67 -7.48 8.03 -3.59
N ILE A 68 -7.23 8.39 -4.86
CA ILE A 68 -5.89 8.77 -5.31
C ILE A 68 -5.41 10.07 -4.66
N SER A 69 -6.27 11.08 -4.50
CA SER A 69 -5.88 12.31 -3.80
C SER A 69 -5.59 12.06 -2.33
N THR A 70 -6.39 11.23 -1.65
CA THR A 70 -6.17 10.87 -0.24
C THR A 70 -4.88 10.07 -0.07
N LEU A 71 -4.59 9.12 -0.97
CA LEU A 71 -3.32 8.40 -0.96
C LEU A 71 -2.13 9.36 -1.15
N ALA A 72 -2.22 10.28 -2.10
CA ALA A 72 -1.16 11.25 -2.36
C ALA A 72 -0.93 12.24 -1.20
N GLU A 73 -1.97 12.58 -0.43
CA GLU A 73 -1.86 13.43 0.77
C GLU A 73 -1.31 12.68 1.99
N ALA A 74 -1.47 11.35 2.03
CA ALA A 74 -1.06 10.53 3.16
C ALA A 74 0.38 10.00 3.05
N LEU A 75 0.95 10.02 1.84
CA LEU A 75 2.37 9.78 1.56
C LEU A 75 3.22 11.00 1.94
#